data_AF-A0AAE0FUD9-F1
#
_entry.id   AF-A0AAE0FUD9-F1
#
_cell.length_a   1.000
_cell.length_b   1.000
_cell.length_c   1.000
_cell.angle_alpha   90.00
_cell.angle_beta   90.00
_cell.angle_gamma   90.00
#
_symmetry.space_group_name_H-M   'P 1'
#
loop_
_entity.id
_entity.type
_entity.pdbx_description
1 polymer ?
#
loop_
_entity_poly.entity_id
_entity_poly.type
_entity_poly.pdbx_seq_one_letter_code
_entity_poly.pdbx_strand_id
1 'polypeptide(L)'
;MLRLADSDRPSASKMQYHKFEVQETLKALKTPEPEPWAAGEYDWDDMLQEIIAIHRYRWDYGYTIVQGTGYLLDPEFVDVDQHLDAETMESLTRFFAKTYPKPKPFEPGSTPTELEKQAYEEGCRAAVANRSAAEIQLLEYKMKRGVFSRETVWETAKHVSAADFWFLYGSGVKELQLVAMRACAQVAGAGSAERGHKMMNFIEDRNRNRLLWEDVESRMYVCWNSLQLEKLEHVERKAGELPICFKEFED
;
A
#
# COMPACT_ATOMS: atom_id res chain seq x y z
N MET A 1 -2.73 1.57 1.27
CA MET A 1 -3.35 1.47 2.60
C MET A 1 -4.86 1.49 2.51
N LEU A 2 -5.50 0.94 3.54
CA LEU A 2 -6.95 0.83 3.73
C LEU A 2 -7.65 -0.17 2.81
N ARG A 3 -8.53 -0.98 3.39
CA ARG A 3 -9.62 -1.57 2.62
C ARG A 3 -10.87 -0.74 2.78
N LEU A 4 -11.55 -0.55 1.65
CA LEU A 4 -12.95 -0.17 1.41
C LEU A 4 -14.01 -0.96 2.23
N ALA A 5 -13.62 -1.86 3.14
CA ALA A 5 -14.54 -2.81 3.75
C ALA A 5 -14.61 -2.79 5.29
N ASP A 6 -13.63 -2.25 6.02
CA ASP A 6 -13.57 -2.47 7.48
C ASP A 6 -13.19 -1.26 8.35
N SER A 7 -12.66 -0.14 7.81
CA SER A 7 -12.49 1.11 8.59
C SER A 7 -12.09 2.30 7.71
N ASP A 8 -12.64 3.49 7.97
CA ASP A 8 -12.35 4.75 7.25
C ASP A 8 -10.96 5.36 7.52
N ARG A 9 -10.01 4.62 8.14
CA ARG A 9 -8.70 5.19 8.54
C ARG A 9 -7.49 4.39 8.05
N PRO A 10 -6.43 5.06 7.54
CA PRO A 10 -5.15 4.44 7.16
C PRO A 10 -4.42 3.81 8.35
N SER A 11 -4.78 2.57 8.72
CA SER A 11 -4.16 1.89 9.86
C SER A 11 -2.70 1.52 9.59
N ALA A 12 -2.36 1.15 8.35
CA ALA A 12 -1.02 0.71 8.02
C ALA A 12 0.00 1.87 7.93
N SER A 13 -0.38 3.06 7.44
CA SER A 13 0.54 4.20 7.33
C SER A 13 0.80 4.81 8.69
N LYS A 14 -0.22 4.89 9.55
CA LYS A 14 -0.07 5.26 10.96
C LYS A 14 0.87 4.32 11.70
N MET A 15 0.73 3.02 11.48
CA MET A 15 1.66 2.05 12.04
C MET A 15 3.10 2.31 11.56
N GLN A 16 3.30 2.54 10.26
CA GLN A 16 4.63 2.81 9.73
C GLN A 16 5.21 4.14 10.23
N TYR A 17 4.39 5.17 10.34
CA TYR A 17 4.76 6.45 10.93
C TYR A 17 5.26 6.29 12.37
N HIS A 18 4.47 5.65 13.23
CA HIS A 18 4.87 5.46 14.63
C HIS A 18 6.10 4.57 14.77
N LYS A 19 6.25 3.55 13.91
CA LYS A 19 7.48 2.75 13.89
C LYS A 19 8.69 3.62 13.51
N PHE A 20 8.55 4.49 12.50
CA PHE A 20 9.58 5.44 12.09
C PHE A 20 9.93 6.42 13.22
N GLU A 21 8.95 7.00 13.90
CA GLU A 21 9.17 7.88 15.05
C GLU A 21 9.97 7.19 16.17
N VAL A 22 9.61 5.93 16.47
CA VAL A 22 10.34 5.12 17.47
C VAL A 22 11.78 4.88 17.01
N GLN A 23 11.99 4.57 15.73
CA GLN A 23 13.33 4.36 15.18
C GLN A 23 14.20 5.64 15.27
N GLU A 24 13.65 6.80 14.93
CA GLU A 24 14.36 8.08 15.05
C GLU A 24 14.65 8.43 16.52
N THR A 25 13.70 8.15 17.42
CA THR A 25 13.89 8.33 18.86
C THR A 25 15.01 7.44 19.39
N LEU A 26 15.05 6.16 18.97
CA LEU A 26 16.11 5.23 19.35
C LEU A 26 17.49 5.64 18.82
N LYS A 27 17.57 6.23 17.62
CA LYS A 27 18.82 6.79 17.08
C LYS A 27 19.29 8.02 17.85
N ALA A 28 18.36 8.83 18.36
CA ALA A 28 18.66 10.06 19.09
C ALA A 28 18.94 9.84 20.59
N LEU A 29 18.51 8.69 21.13
CA LEU A 29 18.75 8.29 22.51
C LEU A 29 20.25 8.16 22.77
N LYS A 30 20.73 8.92 23.77
CA LYS A 30 22.08 8.81 24.31
C LYS A 30 22.01 8.02 25.60
N THR A 31 23.00 7.15 25.82
CA THR A 31 23.19 6.48 27.10
C THR A 31 23.34 7.55 28.20
N PRO A 32 22.53 7.50 29.27
CA PRO A 32 22.65 8.47 30.36
C PRO A 32 24.03 8.37 31.00
N GLU A 33 24.62 9.51 31.37
CA GLU A 33 25.83 9.49 32.20
C GLU A 33 25.47 8.82 33.54
N PRO A 34 26.20 7.77 33.95
CA PRO A 34 25.86 7.04 35.16
C PRO A 34 26.00 7.96 36.37
N GLU A 35 24.91 8.09 37.13
CA GLU A 35 24.95 8.72 38.44
C GLU A 35 26.00 8.02 39.32
N PRO A 36 26.81 8.74 40.13
CA PRO A 36 27.95 8.17 40.85
C PRO A 36 27.61 6.98 41.76
N TRP A 37 26.36 6.91 42.22
CA TRP A 37 25.84 5.87 43.11
C TRP A 37 25.19 4.69 42.38
N ALA A 38 24.94 4.80 41.06
CA ALA A 38 24.36 3.76 40.20
C ALA A 38 25.40 3.14 39.25
N ALA A 39 26.67 3.54 39.37
CA ALA A 39 27.77 3.03 38.57
C ALA A 39 27.95 1.51 38.77
N GLY A 40 27.58 0.72 37.76
CA GLY A 40 27.73 -0.73 37.72
C GLY A 40 26.46 -1.54 38.05
N GLU A 41 25.31 -0.90 38.27
CA GLU A 41 24.05 -1.61 38.55
C GLU A 41 23.28 -2.01 37.27
N TYR A 42 23.41 -1.24 36.19
CA TYR A 42 22.78 -1.51 34.89
C TYR A 42 23.73 -1.18 33.74
N ASP A 43 23.86 -2.11 32.79
CA ASP A 43 24.49 -1.86 31.49
C ASP A 43 23.45 -1.24 30.54
N TRP A 44 23.40 0.09 30.55
CA TRP A 44 22.48 0.85 29.70
C TRP A 44 22.75 0.67 28.21
N ASP A 45 23.99 0.39 27.83
CA ASP A 45 24.34 0.13 26.43
C ASP A 45 23.78 -1.22 25.99
N ASP A 46 23.94 -2.28 26.80
CA ASP A 46 23.38 -3.60 26.53
C ASP A 46 21.84 -3.57 26.43
N MET A 47 21.18 -2.89 27.38
CA MET A 47 19.72 -2.74 27.35
C MET A 47 19.25 -1.94 26.14
N LEU A 48 19.96 -0.88 25.75
CA LEU A 48 19.64 -0.10 24.55
C LEU A 48 19.80 -0.96 23.28
N GLN A 49 20.85 -1.78 23.20
CA GLN A 49 21.03 -2.72 22.09
C GLN A 49 19.90 -3.76 22.03
N GLU A 50 19.45 -4.28 23.17
CA GLU A 50 18.32 -5.22 23.22
C GLU A 50 17.01 -4.56 22.74
N ILE A 51 16.72 -3.33 23.17
CA ILE A 51 15.55 -2.57 22.71
C ILE A 51 15.61 -2.33 21.20
N ILE A 52 16.78 -1.94 20.67
CA ILE A 52 17.00 -1.77 19.23
C ILE A 52 16.78 -3.08 18.49
N ALA A 53 17.27 -4.20 19.02
CA ALA A 53 17.10 -5.53 18.43
C ALA A 53 15.62 -5.95 18.40
N ILE A 54 14.88 -5.76 19.49
CA ILE A 54 13.43 -6.03 19.56
C ILE A 54 12.67 -5.15 18.57
N HIS A 55 13.02 -3.87 18.47
CA HIS A 55 12.39 -2.95 17.53
C HIS A 55 12.66 -3.37 16.08
N ARG A 56 13.90 -3.72 15.73
CA ARG A 56 14.26 -4.26 14.40
C ARG A 56 13.53 -5.56 14.09
N TYR A 57 13.46 -6.49 15.04
CA TYR A 57 12.72 -7.75 14.84
C TYR A 57 11.23 -7.50 14.52
N ARG A 58 10.60 -6.57 15.25
CA ARG A 58 9.21 -6.15 15.00
C ARG A 58 9.04 -5.39 13.69
N TRP A 59 10.07 -4.66 13.28
CA TRP A 59 10.14 -4.00 11.99
C TRP A 59 10.12 -5.05 10.89
N ASP A 60 11.08 -5.97 10.86
CA ASP A 60 11.24 -7.01 9.85
C ASP A 60 10.02 -7.93 9.73
N TYR A 61 9.40 -8.28 10.87
CA TYR A 61 8.19 -9.10 10.87
C TYR A 61 6.98 -8.39 10.22
N GLY A 62 6.86 -7.08 10.47
CA GLY A 62 5.66 -6.32 10.15
C GLY A 62 5.81 -5.35 8.98
N TYR A 63 6.98 -5.27 8.35
CA TYR A 63 7.27 -4.37 7.25
C TYR A 63 7.14 -5.08 5.92
N THR A 64 6.50 -4.41 4.97
CA THR A 64 6.32 -4.91 3.60
C THR A 64 6.50 -3.77 2.64
N ILE A 65 6.94 -4.10 1.42
CA ILE A 65 7.11 -3.16 0.31
C ILE A 65 5.84 -2.32 0.11
N VAL A 66 4.66 -2.94 0.23
CA VAL A 66 3.36 -2.29 0.11
C VAL A 66 3.14 -1.22 1.17
N GLN A 67 3.51 -1.51 2.42
CA GLN A 67 3.31 -0.57 3.52
C GLN A 67 4.31 0.58 3.44
N GLY A 68 5.56 0.34 3.07
CA GLY A 68 6.52 1.42 2.79
C GLY A 68 6.04 2.34 1.67
N THR A 69 5.64 1.77 0.53
CA THR A 69 5.08 2.54 -0.59
C THR A 69 3.80 3.27 -0.21
N GLY A 70 2.89 2.62 0.51
CA GLY A 70 1.66 3.24 0.97
C GLY A 70 1.95 4.43 1.88
N TYR A 71 2.91 4.29 2.80
CA TYR A 71 3.27 5.34 3.76
C TYR A 71 3.75 6.58 3.02
N LEU A 72 4.64 6.38 2.04
CA LEU A 72 5.18 7.46 1.22
C LEU A 72 4.12 8.22 0.40
N LEU A 73 3.08 7.52 -0.04
CA LEU A 73 2.03 8.05 -0.92
C LEU A 73 0.76 8.43 -0.16
N ASP A 74 0.76 8.33 1.16
CA ASP A 74 -0.39 8.73 1.97
C ASP A 74 -0.40 10.26 2.11
N PRO A 75 -1.49 10.95 1.73
CA PRO A 75 -1.56 12.40 1.85
C PRO A 75 -1.56 12.89 3.31
N GLU A 76 -1.94 12.05 4.28
CA GLU A 76 -1.86 12.41 5.71
C GLU A 76 -0.41 12.65 6.16
N PHE A 77 0.56 11.98 5.54
CA PHE A 77 1.98 12.03 5.91
C PHE A 77 2.84 12.74 4.85
N VAL A 78 2.23 13.53 3.97
CA VAL A 78 2.97 14.21 2.89
C VAL A 78 4.09 15.10 3.40
N ASP A 79 3.87 15.76 4.53
CA ASP A 79 4.79 16.72 5.15
C ASP A 79 5.91 16.06 5.96
N VAL A 80 5.87 14.74 6.10
CA VAL A 80 6.96 13.99 6.74
C VAL A 80 8.04 13.73 5.69
N ASP A 81 9.31 13.85 6.09
CA ASP A 81 10.49 13.59 5.26
C ASP A 81 10.75 12.08 5.03
N GLN A 82 9.69 11.33 4.72
CA GLN A 82 9.68 9.89 4.49
C GLN A 82 10.62 9.46 3.35
N HIS A 83 10.87 10.37 2.41
CA HIS A 83 11.74 10.16 1.26
C HIS A 83 13.23 10.14 1.65
N LEU A 84 13.59 10.62 2.85
CA LEU A 84 14.93 10.49 3.40
C LEU A 84 15.21 9.08 3.93
N ASP A 85 14.16 8.30 4.20
CA ASP A 85 14.30 6.91 4.59
C ASP A 85 14.59 6.03 3.37
N ALA A 86 15.80 5.47 3.34
CA ALA A 86 16.27 4.63 2.25
C ALA A 86 15.40 3.38 2.06
N GLU A 87 14.86 2.81 3.15
CA GLU A 87 14.05 1.59 3.09
C GLU A 87 12.66 1.86 2.48
N THR A 88 12.06 3.00 2.82
CA THR A 88 10.81 3.49 2.21
C THR A 88 11.00 3.75 0.71
N MET A 89 12.11 4.39 0.32
CA MET A 89 12.43 4.65 -1.10
C MET A 89 12.76 3.38 -1.88
N GLU A 90 13.46 2.42 -1.27
CA GLU A 90 13.70 1.12 -1.87
C GLU A 90 12.37 0.37 -2.08
N SER A 91 11.46 0.46 -1.11
CA SER A 91 10.14 -0.14 -1.22
C SER A 91 9.34 0.46 -2.37
N LEU A 92 9.34 1.79 -2.53
CA LEU A 92 8.75 2.43 -3.70
C LEU A 92 9.36 1.92 -5.01
N THR A 93 10.69 1.88 -5.11
CA THR A 93 11.38 1.40 -6.31
C THR A 93 11.01 -0.04 -6.67
N ARG A 94 10.97 -0.92 -5.67
CA ARG A 94 10.52 -2.31 -5.85
C ARG A 94 9.05 -2.37 -6.26
N PHE A 95 8.20 -1.48 -5.73
CA PHE A 95 6.79 -1.42 -6.09
C PHE A 95 6.55 -0.85 -7.50
N PHE A 96 7.36 0.10 -7.96
CA PHE A 96 7.40 0.54 -9.36
C PHE A 96 7.77 -0.61 -10.29
N ALA A 97 8.75 -1.43 -9.92
CA ALA A 97 9.12 -2.60 -10.70
C ALA A 97 8.00 -3.63 -10.81
N LYS A 98 7.19 -3.81 -9.74
CA LYS A 98 5.98 -4.64 -9.76
C LYS A 98 4.84 -4.02 -10.55
N THR A 99 4.71 -2.70 -10.52
CA THR A 99 3.61 -1.98 -11.19
C THR A 99 3.82 -1.92 -12.69
N TYR A 100 5.05 -1.64 -13.10
CA TYR A 100 5.51 -1.56 -14.48
C TYR A 100 6.55 -2.66 -14.75
N PRO A 101 6.15 -3.94 -14.81
CA PRO A 101 7.08 -5.05 -15.01
C PRO A 101 7.71 -4.96 -16.40
N LYS A 102 8.98 -5.34 -16.50
CA LYS A 102 9.59 -5.61 -17.80
C LYS A 102 9.00 -6.91 -18.35
N PRO A 103 8.83 -7.03 -19.68
CA PRO A 103 8.47 -8.31 -20.31
C PRO A 103 9.40 -9.43 -19.84
N LYS A 104 8.87 -10.65 -19.74
CA LYS A 104 9.70 -11.81 -19.39
C LYS A 104 10.74 -12.04 -20.49
N PRO A 105 12.01 -12.30 -20.13
CA PRO A 105 13.02 -12.69 -21.10
C PRO A 105 12.61 -13.96 -21.86
N PHE A 106 13.09 -14.09 -23.09
CA PHE A 106 12.90 -15.29 -23.89
C PHE A 106 13.56 -16.50 -23.22
N GLU A 107 12.93 -17.67 -23.30
CA GLU A 107 13.47 -18.89 -22.74
C GLU A 107 14.75 -19.31 -23.46
N PRO A 108 15.75 -19.86 -22.74
CA PRO A 108 16.97 -20.36 -23.36
C PRO A 108 16.66 -21.41 -24.43
N GLY A 109 17.12 -21.18 -25.67
CA GLY A 109 16.89 -22.09 -26.80
C GLY A 109 15.67 -21.77 -27.66
N SER A 110 14.85 -20.77 -27.28
CA SER A 110 13.84 -20.21 -28.18
C SER A 110 14.50 -19.39 -29.29
N THR A 111 13.93 -19.44 -30.50
CA THR A 111 14.30 -18.58 -31.63
C THR A 111 13.20 -17.54 -31.86
N PRO A 112 13.20 -16.43 -31.10
CA PRO A 112 12.18 -15.40 -31.27
C PRO A 112 12.31 -14.75 -32.64
N THR A 113 11.15 -14.51 -33.24
CA THR A 113 10.97 -13.74 -34.47
C THR A 113 11.47 -12.32 -34.26
N GLU A 114 11.90 -11.66 -35.33
CA GLU A 114 12.38 -10.27 -35.24
C GLU A 114 11.31 -9.30 -34.70
N LEU A 115 10.04 -9.54 -35.04
CA LEU A 115 8.90 -8.83 -34.48
C LEU A 115 8.77 -9.02 -32.96
N GLU A 116 9.02 -10.23 -32.45
CA GLU A 116 8.94 -10.54 -31.02
C GLU A 116 10.07 -9.85 -30.26
N LYS A 117 11.28 -9.81 -30.83
CA LYS A 117 12.41 -9.07 -30.25
C LYS A 117 12.13 -7.57 -30.18
N GLN A 118 11.59 -7.00 -31.27
CA GLN A 118 11.22 -5.58 -31.31
C GLN A 118 10.15 -5.25 -30.26
N ALA A 119 9.10 -6.08 -30.13
CA ALA A 119 8.08 -5.92 -29.11
C ALA A 119 8.65 -6.04 -27.67
N TYR A 120 9.60 -6.95 -27.45
CA TYR A 120 10.28 -7.10 -26.17
C TYR A 120 11.10 -5.85 -25.80
N GLU A 121 11.87 -5.31 -26.75
CA GLU A 121 12.65 -4.10 -26.56
C GLU A 121 11.76 -2.88 -26.30
N GLU A 122 10.67 -2.73 -27.06
CA GLU A 122 9.69 -1.67 -26.87
C GLU A 122 9.02 -1.78 -25.49
N GLY A 123 8.60 -2.98 -25.08
CA GLY A 123 8.02 -3.22 -23.77
C GLY A 123 9.01 -2.93 -22.63
N CYS A 124 10.30 -3.26 -22.80
CA CYS A 124 11.34 -2.89 -21.84
C CYS A 124 11.52 -1.37 -21.75
N ARG A 125 11.52 -0.67 -22.90
CA ARG A 125 11.65 0.78 -22.97
C ARG A 125 10.46 1.48 -22.32
N ALA A 126 9.24 1.03 -22.61
CA ALA A 126 8.01 1.54 -22.02
C ALA A 126 8.00 1.35 -20.49
N ALA A 127 8.41 0.17 -20.00
CA ALA A 127 8.50 -0.08 -18.56
C ALA A 127 9.50 0.86 -17.87
N VAL A 128 10.65 1.14 -18.47
CA VAL A 128 11.63 2.10 -17.93
C VAL A 128 11.08 3.53 -17.96
N ALA A 129 10.48 3.95 -19.08
CA ALA A 129 9.91 5.28 -19.24
C ALA A 129 8.82 5.56 -18.20
N ASN A 130 7.89 4.61 -17.99
CA ASN A 130 6.82 4.74 -17.00
C ASN A 130 7.36 4.83 -15.57
N ARG A 131 8.41 4.06 -15.24
CA ARG A 131 9.06 4.15 -13.92
C ARG A 131 9.72 5.51 -13.71
N SER A 132 10.48 6.01 -14.69
CA SER A 132 11.09 7.35 -14.61
C SER A 132 10.05 8.47 -14.53
N ALA A 133 8.93 8.33 -15.25
CA ALA A 133 7.83 9.28 -15.16
C ALA A 133 7.19 9.28 -13.77
N ALA A 134 6.97 8.10 -13.18
CA ALA A 134 6.46 7.98 -11.81
C ALA A 134 7.41 8.58 -10.76
N GLU A 135 8.73 8.46 -10.93
CA GLU A 135 9.73 9.10 -10.07
C GLU A 135 9.68 10.63 -10.17
N ILE A 136 9.56 11.18 -11.38
CA ILE A 136 9.41 12.63 -11.58
C ILE A 136 8.10 13.13 -10.94
N GLN A 137 7.00 12.39 -11.13
CA GLN A 137 5.72 12.73 -10.53
C GLN A 137 5.72 12.63 -9.00
N LEU A 138 6.53 11.74 -8.43
CA LEU A 138 6.74 11.70 -6.98
C LEU A 138 7.32 13.03 -6.48
N LEU A 139 8.28 13.62 -7.21
CA LEU A 139 8.82 14.93 -6.87
C LEU A 139 7.75 16.02 -6.95
N GLU A 140 6.88 15.98 -7.98
CA GLU A 140 5.76 16.93 -8.09
C GLU A 140 4.79 16.84 -6.90
N TYR A 141 4.47 15.62 -6.47
CA TYR A 141 3.64 15.36 -5.31
C TYR A 141 4.30 15.86 -4.02
N LYS A 142 5.56 15.48 -3.76
CA LYS A 142 6.29 15.86 -2.54
C LYS A 142 6.59 17.34 -2.45
N MET A 143 6.87 17.99 -3.59
CA MET A 143 7.08 19.44 -3.64
C MET A 143 5.78 20.25 -3.72
N LYS A 144 4.61 19.61 -3.62
CA LYS A 144 3.29 20.26 -3.72
C LYS A 144 3.15 21.13 -4.98
N ARG A 145 3.56 20.61 -6.14
CA ARG A 145 3.49 21.30 -7.44
C ARG A 145 2.24 20.92 -8.22
N GLY A 146 1.89 21.73 -9.22
CA GLY A 146 0.74 21.46 -10.10
C GLY A 146 -0.58 21.47 -9.34
N VAL A 147 -1.39 20.41 -9.48
CA VAL A 147 -2.69 20.27 -8.79
C VAL A 147 -2.51 20.30 -7.27
N PHE A 148 -1.41 19.75 -6.78
CA PHE A 148 -1.08 19.68 -5.35
C PHE A 148 -0.64 21.01 -4.74
N SER A 149 -0.49 22.08 -5.53
CA SER A 149 -0.18 23.42 -5.01
C SER A 149 -1.39 24.09 -4.34
N ARG A 150 -2.60 23.60 -4.60
CA ARG A 150 -3.84 24.15 -4.07
C ARG A 150 -4.05 23.69 -2.63
N GLU A 151 -4.19 24.64 -1.71
CA GLU A 151 -4.42 24.34 -0.29
C GLU A 151 -5.73 23.55 -0.05
N THR A 152 -6.76 23.81 -0.87
CA THR A 152 -8.04 23.08 -0.82
C THR A 152 -7.90 21.57 -1.01
N VAL A 153 -6.88 21.13 -1.76
CA VAL A 153 -6.58 19.71 -2.00
C VAL A 153 -6.14 19.04 -0.71
N TRP A 154 -5.29 19.70 0.06
CA TRP A 154 -4.78 19.20 1.34
C TRP A 154 -5.82 19.30 2.45
N GLU A 155 -6.69 20.32 2.42
CA GLU A 155 -7.82 20.37 3.35
C GLU A 155 -8.80 19.22 3.08
N THR A 156 -9.09 18.93 1.81
CA THR A 156 -9.91 17.78 1.44
C THR A 156 -9.25 16.46 1.86
N ALA A 157 -7.92 16.35 1.72
CA ALA A 157 -7.17 15.15 2.06
C ALA A 157 -7.34 14.70 3.52
N LYS A 158 -7.60 15.62 4.45
CA LYS A 158 -7.86 15.32 5.86
C LYS A 158 -9.18 14.56 6.08
N HIS A 159 -10.09 14.64 5.11
CA HIS A 159 -11.46 14.15 5.24
C HIS A 159 -11.77 12.97 4.31
N VAL A 160 -10.90 12.67 3.34
CA VAL A 160 -11.10 11.58 2.39
C VAL A 160 -10.09 10.46 2.61
N SER A 161 -10.42 9.25 2.15
CA SER A 161 -9.46 8.15 2.17
C SER A 161 -8.30 8.43 1.20
N ALA A 162 -7.14 7.80 1.42
CA ALA A 162 -6.02 7.90 0.48
C ALA A 162 -6.43 7.44 -0.93
N ALA A 163 -7.27 6.41 -1.06
CA ALA A 163 -7.76 5.95 -2.35
C ALA A 163 -8.61 7.02 -3.07
N ASP A 164 -9.52 7.67 -2.36
CA ASP A 164 -10.38 8.72 -2.92
C ASP A 164 -9.57 9.98 -3.25
N PHE A 165 -8.58 10.33 -2.42
CA PHE A 165 -7.65 11.40 -2.71
C PHE A 165 -6.93 11.19 -4.05
N TRP A 166 -6.35 10.00 -4.25
CA TRP A 166 -5.66 9.66 -5.49
C TRP A 166 -6.62 9.56 -6.67
N PHE A 167 -7.86 9.14 -6.46
CA PHE A 167 -8.89 9.14 -7.50
C PHE A 167 -9.23 10.57 -7.96
N LEU A 168 -9.44 11.50 -7.01
CA LEU A 168 -9.85 12.89 -7.29
C LEU A 168 -8.72 13.75 -7.86
N TYR A 169 -7.52 13.66 -7.29
CA TYR A 169 -6.41 14.59 -7.56
C TYR A 169 -5.25 13.97 -8.34
N GLY A 170 -5.24 12.64 -8.54
CA GLY A 170 -4.17 11.93 -9.24
C GLY A 170 -4.17 12.04 -10.76
N SER A 171 -5.19 12.65 -11.38
CA SER A 171 -5.33 12.71 -12.85
C SER A 171 -4.17 13.41 -13.57
N GLY A 172 -3.49 14.34 -12.90
CA GLY A 172 -2.28 15.03 -13.39
C GLY A 172 -0.99 14.22 -13.28
N VAL A 173 -0.99 13.14 -12.48
CA VAL A 173 0.17 12.28 -12.19
C VAL A 173 -0.22 10.82 -12.39
N LYS A 174 -0.59 10.46 -13.62
CA LYS A 174 -1.27 9.19 -13.93
C LYS A 174 -0.45 7.95 -13.56
N GLU A 175 0.86 8.03 -13.73
CA GLU A 175 1.79 6.95 -13.46
C GLU A 175 1.93 6.74 -11.95
N LEU A 176 2.06 7.81 -11.20
CA LEU A 176 2.06 7.77 -9.73
C LEU A 176 0.69 7.38 -9.17
N GLN A 177 -0.41 7.87 -9.78
CA GLN A 177 -1.78 7.54 -9.41
C GLN A 177 -2.02 6.03 -9.52
N LEU A 178 -1.57 5.39 -10.62
CA LEU A 178 -1.72 3.95 -10.77
C LEU A 178 -0.99 3.19 -9.65
N VAL A 179 0.22 3.63 -9.31
CA VAL A 179 1.02 3.04 -8.22
C VAL A 179 0.30 3.22 -6.88
N ALA A 180 -0.15 4.44 -6.59
CA ALA A 180 -0.84 4.77 -5.34
C ALA A 180 -2.15 3.99 -5.19
N MET A 181 -2.96 3.92 -6.25
CA MET A 181 -4.20 3.16 -6.26
C MET A 181 -3.94 1.66 -6.07
N ARG A 182 -2.89 1.10 -6.70
CA ARG A 182 -2.49 -0.30 -6.48
C ARG A 182 -2.02 -0.55 -5.06
N ALA A 183 -1.28 0.38 -4.45
CA ALA A 183 -0.87 0.29 -3.05
C ALA A 183 -2.07 0.44 -2.08
N CYS A 184 -3.09 1.22 -2.47
CA CYS A 184 -4.37 1.32 -1.75
C CYS A 184 -5.18 0.04 -1.84
N ALA A 185 -5.21 -0.64 -2.98
CA ALA A 185 -5.94 -1.90 -3.15
C ALA A 185 -5.37 -3.08 -2.35
N GLN A 186 -4.14 -2.98 -1.82
CA GLN A 186 -3.52 -4.05 -1.07
C GLN A 186 -4.11 -4.21 0.34
N VAL A 187 -4.21 -5.47 0.76
CA VAL A 187 -4.74 -5.88 2.06
C VAL A 187 -3.71 -5.61 3.14
N ALA A 188 -4.08 -4.91 4.21
CA ALA A 188 -3.16 -4.55 5.29
C ALA A 188 -2.77 -5.71 6.23
N GLY A 189 -3.38 -6.90 6.13
CA GLY A 189 -3.02 -8.06 6.94
C GLY A 189 -3.80 -9.34 6.64
N ALA A 190 -3.27 -10.48 7.11
CA ALA A 190 -3.86 -11.81 6.96
C ALA A 190 -5.26 -11.94 7.60
N GLY A 191 -5.56 -11.12 8.62
CA GLY A 191 -6.86 -11.13 9.31
C GLY A 191 -8.07 -10.90 8.39
N SER A 192 -7.87 -10.30 7.22
CA SER A 192 -8.96 -10.16 6.24
C SER A 192 -9.26 -11.47 5.49
N ALA A 193 -8.22 -12.28 5.23
CA ALA A 193 -8.39 -13.65 4.75
C ALA A 193 -8.96 -14.54 5.87
N GLU A 194 -8.48 -14.40 7.11
CA GLU A 194 -9.01 -15.14 8.27
C GLU A 194 -10.50 -14.86 8.52
N ARG A 195 -10.99 -13.63 8.30
CA ARG A 195 -12.43 -13.34 8.34
C ARG A 195 -13.20 -14.05 7.23
N GLY A 196 -12.61 -14.15 6.03
CA GLY A 196 -13.17 -14.92 4.92
C GLY A 196 -13.26 -16.42 5.24
N HIS A 197 -12.17 -16.99 5.76
CA HIS A 197 -12.15 -18.38 6.25
C HIS A 197 -13.18 -18.59 7.37
N LYS A 198 -13.23 -17.73 8.39
CA LYS A 198 -14.23 -17.80 9.47
C LYS A 198 -15.68 -17.76 8.95
N MET A 199 -15.97 -16.91 7.97
CA MET A 199 -17.30 -16.83 7.35
C MET A 199 -17.64 -18.11 6.58
N MET A 200 -16.64 -18.78 6.02
CA MET A 200 -16.76 -20.03 5.26
C MET A 200 -16.46 -21.29 6.08
N ASN A 201 -16.32 -21.19 7.41
CA ASN A 201 -16.09 -22.32 8.31
C ASN A 201 -17.13 -23.44 8.15
N PHE A 202 -18.33 -23.13 7.63
CA PHE A 202 -19.36 -24.15 7.36
C PHE A 202 -18.99 -25.12 6.22
N ILE A 203 -18.05 -24.76 5.35
CA ILE A 203 -17.49 -25.58 4.26
C ILE A 203 -16.28 -26.37 4.78
N GLU A 204 -15.47 -25.77 5.65
CA GLU A 204 -14.22 -26.33 6.17
C GLU A 204 -14.45 -27.34 7.32
N ASP A 205 -15.28 -27.01 8.32
CA ASP A 205 -15.32 -27.73 9.61
C ASP A 205 -16.54 -28.63 9.84
N ARG A 206 -17.67 -28.42 9.17
CA ARG A 206 -18.86 -29.25 9.44
C ARG A 206 -18.68 -30.64 8.85
N ASN A 207 -18.63 -31.67 9.71
CA ASN A 207 -18.43 -33.09 9.37
C ASN A 207 -19.43 -33.67 8.33
N ARG A 208 -20.58 -33.02 8.09
CA ARG A 208 -21.54 -33.37 7.01
C ARG A 208 -21.26 -32.70 5.65
N ASN A 209 -20.45 -31.64 5.62
CA ASN A 209 -20.17 -30.80 4.46
C ASN A 209 -18.67 -30.68 4.15
N ARG A 210 -17.81 -31.44 4.84
CA ARG A 210 -16.34 -31.34 4.68
C ARG A 210 -15.95 -31.79 3.28
N LEU A 211 -15.59 -30.83 2.45
CA LEU A 211 -15.11 -31.07 1.08
C LEU A 211 -13.62 -31.41 1.07
N LEU A 212 -13.13 -31.96 -0.04
CA LEU A 212 -11.69 -32.07 -0.29
C LEU A 212 -11.10 -30.66 -0.44
N TRP A 213 -9.83 -30.47 -0.06
CA TRP A 213 -9.20 -29.15 -0.03
C TRP A 213 -9.23 -28.44 -1.40
N GLU A 214 -9.10 -29.17 -2.50
CA GLU A 214 -9.21 -28.66 -3.89
C GLU A 214 -10.60 -28.09 -4.19
N ASP A 215 -11.64 -28.75 -3.66
CA ASP A 215 -13.04 -28.32 -3.80
C ASP A 215 -13.38 -27.16 -2.87
N VAL A 216 -12.75 -27.09 -1.68
CA VAL A 216 -12.90 -25.96 -0.75
C VAL A 216 -12.37 -24.69 -1.41
N GLU A 217 -11.17 -24.72 -1.98
CA GLU A 217 -10.56 -23.54 -2.62
C GLU A 217 -11.42 -22.99 -3.76
N SER A 218 -11.87 -23.88 -4.65
CA SER A 218 -12.76 -23.53 -5.77
C SER A 218 -14.08 -22.93 -5.28
N ARG A 219 -14.66 -23.49 -4.21
CA ARG A 219 -15.94 -23.03 -3.67
C ARG A 219 -15.81 -21.73 -2.89
N MET A 220 -14.72 -21.55 -2.15
CA MET A 220 -14.39 -20.30 -1.49
C MET A 220 -14.21 -19.18 -2.51
N TYR A 221 -13.51 -19.45 -3.63
CA TYR A 221 -13.35 -18.50 -4.72
C TYR A 221 -14.71 -18.07 -5.30
N VAL A 222 -15.57 -19.02 -5.66
CA VAL A 222 -16.91 -18.72 -6.20
C VAL A 222 -17.75 -17.95 -5.20
N CYS A 223 -17.88 -18.44 -3.96
CA CYS A 223 -18.70 -17.78 -2.94
C CYS A 223 -18.19 -16.37 -2.61
N TRP A 224 -16.87 -16.18 -2.51
CA TRP A 224 -16.29 -14.87 -2.25
C TRP A 224 -16.56 -13.90 -3.39
N ASN A 225 -16.35 -14.32 -4.64
CA ASN A 225 -16.59 -13.48 -5.80
C ASN A 225 -18.08 -13.15 -5.98
N SER A 226 -18.98 -14.12 -5.76
CA SER A 226 -20.42 -13.87 -5.75
C SER A 226 -20.81 -12.82 -4.72
N LEU A 227 -20.24 -12.88 -3.50
CA LEU A 227 -20.50 -11.86 -2.47
C LEU A 227 -19.97 -10.46 -2.87
N GLN A 228 -18.83 -10.38 -3.56
CA GLN A 228 -18.35 -9.09 -4.06
C GLN A 228 -19.24 -8.57 -5.19
N LEU A 229 -19.67 -9.43 -6.10
CA LEU A 229 -20.59 -9.07 -7.19
C LEU A 229 -21.92 -8.57 -6.64
N GLU A 230 -22.52 -9.26 -5.66
CA GLU A 230 -23.75 -8.81 -5.02
C GLU A 230 -23.60 -7.42 -4.37
N LYS A 231 -22.46 -7.16 -3.73
CA LYS A 231 -22.17 -5.83 -3.15
C LYS A 231 -22.07 -4.77 -4.24
N LEU A 232 -21.39 -5.07 -5.34
CA LEU A 232 -21.27 -4.16 -6.48
C LEU A 232 -22.64 -3.90 -7.12
N GLU A 233 -23.43 -4.94 -7.40
CA GLU A 233 -24.79 -4.81 -7.91
C GLU A 233 -25.72 -4.04 -6.98
N HIS A 234 -25.52 -4.15 -5.66
CA HIS A 234 -26.29 -3.40 -4.68
C HIS A 234 -25.87 -1.92 -4.64
N VAL A 235 -24.57 -1.63 -4.82
CA VAL A 235 -24.06 -0.26 -5.00
C VAL A 235 -24.56 0.33 -6.31
N GLU A 236 -24.55 -0.42 -7.41
CA GLU A 236 -25.08 0.00 -8.72
C GLU A 236 -26.59 0.24 -8.68
N ARG A 237 -27.37 -0.63 -8.02
CA ARG A 237 -28.80 -0.41 -7.79
C ARG A 237 -29.06 0.83 -6.94
N LYS A 238 -28.31 1.04 -5.86
CA LYS A 238 -28.39 2.27 -5.05
C LYS A 238 -27.99 3.51 -5.85
N ALA A 239 -27.01 3.41 -6.74
CA ALA A 239 -26.61 4.50 -7.63
C ALA A 239 -27.68 4.81 -8.70
N GLY A 240 -28.41 3.79 -9.17
CA GLY A 240 -29.58 3.93 -10.05
C GLY A 240 -30.85 4.41 -9.35
N GLU A 241 -30.95 4.27 -8.03
CA GLU A 241 -32.05 4.76 -7.18
C GLU A 241 -31.78 6.16 -6.58
N LEU A 242 -30.59 6.74 -6.81
CA LEU A 242 -30.37 8.14 -6.47
C LEU A 242 -31.30 9.01 -7.31
N PRO A 243 -32.12 9.89 -6.69
CA PRO A 243 -33.00 10.76 -7.45
C PRO A 243 -32.14 11.62 -8.37
N ILE A 244 -32.52 11.62 -9.64
CA ILE A 244 -32.05 12.53 -10.68
C ILE A 244 -31.96 13.93 -10.09
N CYS A 245 -30.75 14.41 -9.83
CA CYS A 245 -30.49 15.82 -9.52
C CYS A 245 -29.37 16.35 -10.42
N PHE A 246 -29.58 16.18 -11.72
CA PHE A 246 -28.91 16.93 -12.80
C PHE A 246 -29.88 17.12 -13.98
N LYS A 247 -31.11 17.56 -13.67
CA LYS A 247 -31.94 18.30 -14.60
C LYS A 247 -32.22 19.64 -13.94
N GLU A 248 -32.05 20.71 -14.70
CA GLU A 248 -32.14 22.13 -14.33
C GLU A 248 -30.82 22.78 -13.86
N PHE A 249 -29.94 23.01 -14.84
CA PHE A 249 -29.25 24.30 -15.00
C PHE A 249 -29.23 24.62 -16.49
N GLU A 250 -30.41 24.91 -17.03
CA GLU A 250 -30.56 25.78 -18.20
C GLU A 250 -31.42 26.96 -17.72
N ASP A 251 -30.75 28.09 -17.51
CA ASP A 251 -31.23 29.45 -17.77
C ASP A 251 -30.00 30.35 -17.96
#